data_AF-A0A0B7MP40-F1
#
_entry.id   AF-A0A0B7MP40-F1
#
_cell.length_a   1.000
_cell.length_b   1.000
_cell.length_c   1.000
_cell.angle_alpha   90.00
_cell.angle_beta   90.00
_cell.angle_gamma   90.00
#
_symmetry.space_group_name_H-M   'P 1'
#
loop_
_entity.id
_entity.type
_entity.pdbx_description
1 polymer ?
#
loop_
_entity_poly.entity_id
_entity_poly.type
_entity_poly.pdbx_seq_one_letter_code
_entity_poly.pdbx_strand_id
1 'polypeptide(L)'
;MVYVNWEASSSAANLSTFKWYSVESIIDYIQSLRQNVIYRLRQETSMPVLSCIEAPVSKTKRFQQGYFICDGVGNWEYNLNRLSLYLVRLNRSPSCQLSASFETAIERDVLRTVHSMLGAIEKKVDMMDQFAFETRYGLVWEATAAKEDDHDVMKCPNIFCYCYKNAVVYISLLLGKKNKAM
;
A
#
# COMPACT_ATOMS: atom_id res chain seq x y z
N MET A 1 -9.62 14.34 -5.30
CA MET A 1 -9.58 12.88 -5.56
C MET A 1 -9.39 12.16 -4.23
N VAL A 2 -10.19 11.15 -3.93
CA VAL A 2 -10.15 10.40 -2.65
C VAL A 2 -10.66 8.97 -2.86
N TYR A 3 -10.36 8.07 -1.93
CA TYR A 3 -11.05 6.78 -1.85
C TYR A 3 -12.46 6.98 -1.24
N VAL A 4 -13.50 6.71 -2.02
CA VAL A 4 -14.90 6.99 -1.63
C VAL A 4 -15.42 6.04 -0.56
N ASN A 5 -14.87 4.84 -0.51
CA ASN A 5 -15.27 3.78 0.42
C ASN A 5 -14.19 3.44 1.45
N TRP A 6 -13.27 4.39 1.71
CA TRP A 6 -12.18 4.21 2.69
C TRP A 6 -12.68 3.74 4.06
N GLU A 7 -13.70 4.41 4.61
CA GLU A 7 -14.26 4.10 5.94
C GLU A 7 -15.08 2.81 5.95
N ALA A 8 -15.65 2.41 4.82
CA ALA A 8 -16.47 1.20 4.70
C ALA A 8 -15.60 -0.07 4.65
N SER A 9 -14.33 0.06 4.25
CA SER A 9 -13.36 -1.03 4.28
C SER A 9 -12.77 -1.13 5.70
N SER A 10 -13.32 -2.02 6.53
CA SER A 10 -12.83 -2.27 7.90
C SER A 10 -11.33 -2.60 7.96
N SER A 11 -10.80 -3.18 6.89
CA SER A 11 -9.38 -3.48 6.70
C SER A 11 -8.51 -2.25 6.40
N ALA A 12 -9.06 -1.18 5.81
CA ALA A 12 -8.30 0.02 5.49
C ALA A 12 -7.85 0.79 6.74
N ALA A 13 -8.65 0.71 7.82
CA ALA A 13 -8.35 1.36 9.11
C ALA A 13 -7.08 0.81 9.77
N ASN A 14 -6.71 -0.45 9.50
CA ASN A 14 -5.53 -1.10 10.07
C ASN A 14 -4.28 -0.98 9.17
N LEU A 15 -4.36 -0.34 8.00
CA LEU A 15 -3.23 -0.27 7.08
C LEU A 15 -2.01 0.47 7.66
N SER A 16 -2.26 1.40 8.58
CA SER A 16 -1.22 2.15 9.29
C SER A 16 -0.48 1.33 10.35
N THR A 17 -1.04 0.20 10.80
CA THR A 17 -0.37 -0.67 11.79
C THR A 17 0.64 -1.61 11.16
N PHE A 18 0.51 -1.85 9.86
CA PHE A 18 1.40 -2.72 9.10
C PHE A 18 2.63 -1.97 8.58
N LYS A 19 3.76 -2.67 8.51
CA LYS A 19 4.97 -2.15 7.87
C LYS A 19 4.91 -2.42 6.38
N TRP A 20 5.31 -1.41 5.62
CA TRP A 20 5.40 -1.48 4.18
C TRP A 20 6.84 -1.38 3.73
N TYR A 21 7.18 -2.15 2.72
CA TYR A 21 8.52 -2.22 2.15
C TYR A 21 8.41 -2.09 0.64
N SER A 22 9.23 -1.23 0.03
CA SER A 22 9.40 -1.30 -1.42
C SER A 22 10.13 -2.59 -1.77
N VAL A 23 9.82 -3.17 -2.93
CA VAL A 23 10.52 -4.37 -3.40
C VAL A 23 12.01 -4.10 -3.58
N GLU A 24 12.38 -2.90 -4.02
CA GLU A 24 13.78 -2.47 -4.16
C GLU A 24 14.51 -2.54 -2.81
N SER A 25 13.96 -1.97 -1.74
CA SER A 25 14.57 -2.03 -0.41
C SER A 25 14.72 -3.46 0.12
N ILE A 26 13.78 -4.35 -0.20
CA ILE A 26 13.86 -5.77 0.16
C ILE A 26 15.00 -6.46 -0.62
N ILE A 27 15.12 -6.19 -1.92
CA ILE A 27 16.18 -6.75 -2.76
C ILE A 27 17.55 -6.32 -2.22
N ASP A 28 17.74 -5.02 -1.99
CA ASP A 28 19.00 -4.47 -1.48
C ASP A 28 19.36 -5.09 -0.14
N TYR A 29 18.40 -5.13 0.79
CA TYR A 29 18.57 -5.77 2.10
C TYR A 29 19.00 -7.25 1.98
N ILE A 30 18.30 -8.03 1.16
CA ILE A 30 18.58 -9.46 0.97
C ILE A 30 19.95 -9.69 0.32
N GLN A 31 20.32 -8.85 -0.65
CA GLN A 31 21.63 -8.94 -1.32
C GLN A 31 22.76 -8.57 -0.36
N SER A 32 22.63 -7.48 0.40
CA SER A 32 23.58 -7.11 1.45
C SER A 32 23.69 -8.20 2.51
N LEU A 33 22.58 -8.81 2.90
CA LEU A 33 22.58 -9.92 3.85
C LEU A 33 23.34 -11.13 3.31
N ARG A 34 23.10 -11.50 2.05
CA ARG A 34 23.82 -12.59 1.37
C ARG A 34 25.32 -12.33 1.34
N GLN A 35 25.73 -11.12 1.01
CA GLN A 35 27.15 -10.73 0.99
C GLN A 35 27.76 -10.82 2.40
N ASN A 36 27.07 -10.31 3.42
CA ASN A 36 27.53 -10.39 4.82
C ASN A 36 27.74 -11.83 5.28
N VAL A 37 26.82 -12.74 4.94
CA VAL A 37 26.94 -14.16 5.32
C VAL A 37 28.08 -14.86 4.57
N ILE A 38 28.21 -14.64 3.25
CA ILE A 38 29.23 -15.31 2.43
C ILE A 38 30.63 -14.83 2.77
N TYR A 39 30.82 -13.52 2.83
CA TYR A 39 32.15 -12.94 3.01
C TYR A 39 32.56 -12.84 4.47
N ARG A 40 31.59 -12.98 5.39
CA ARG A 40 31.75 -13.01 6.85
C ARG A 40 32.90 -12.08 7.26
N LEU A 41 32.82 -10.81 6.83
CA LEU A 41 33.89 -9.85 7.06
C LEU A 41 34.07 -9.79 8.57
N ARG A 42 35.21 -10.31 9.05
CA ARG A 42 35.60 -10.35 10.47
C ARG A 42 35.77 -8.95 11.09
N GLN A 43 35.30 -7.92 10.41
CA GLN A 43 35.41 -6.52 10.78
C GLN A 43 34.02 -5.90 10.66
N GLU A 44 33.49 -5.48 11.80
CA GLU A 44 32.62 -4.32 12.09
C GLU A 44 31.69 -3.77 10.98
N THR A 45 31.26 -4.58 10.04
CA THR A 45 30.32 -4.17 9.00
C THR A 45 28.96 -4.12 9.69
N SER A 46 28.38 -2.92 9.70
CA SER A 46 27.06 -2.70 10.29
C SER A 46 26.07 -3.68 9.66
N MET A 47 25.29 -4.33 10.51
CA MET A 47 24.24 -5.23 10.06
C MET A 47 23.31 -4.48 9.10
N PRO A 48 22.95 -5.07 7.95
CA PRO A 48 22.05 -4.42 7.02
C PRO A 48 20.72 -4.17 7.73
N VAL A 49 20.21 -2.95 7.62
CA VAL A 49 18.93 -2.55 8.21
C VAL A 49 17.91 -2.43 7.09
N LEU A 50 16.82 -3.17 7.22
CA LEU A 50 15.71 -3.05 6.28
C LEU A 50 14.89 -1.80 6.61
N SER A 51 14.84 -0.85 5.67
CA SER A 51 13.99 0.34 5.78
C SER A 51 12.53 -0.02 5.52
N CYS A 52 11.65 0.30 6.47
CA CYS A 52 10.20 0.33 6.23
C CYS A 52 9.72 1.76 6.00
N ILE A 53 8.62 1.89 5.28
CA ILE A 53 7.88 3.13 5.10
C ILE A 53 6.51 3.02 5.78
N GLU A 54 5.92 4.17 6.08
CA GLU A 54 4.49 4.23 6.37
C GLU A 54 3.68 3.73 5.16
N ALA A 55 2.43 3.34 5.41
CA ALA A 55 1.55 2.89 4.34
C ALA A 55 1.59 3.84 3.13
N PRO A 56 1.89 3.36 1.91
CA PRO A 56 2.07 4.20 0.73
C PRO A 56 0.73 4.74 0.18
N VAL A 57 -0.26 4.88 1.04
CA VAL A 57 -1.67 5.13 0.72
C VAL A 57 -2.38 5.77 1.90
N SER A 58 -3.33 6.65 1.62
CA SER A 58 -4.26 7.19 2.61
C SER A 58 -5.62 7.49 1.94
N LYS A 59 -6.62 7.90 2.72
CA LYS A 59 -7.91 8.34 2.19
C LYS A 59 -7.80 9.38 1.07
N THR A 60 -6.83 10.29 1.21
CA THR A 60 -6.60 11.42 0.29
C THR A 60 -5.37 11.23 -0.60
N LYS A 61 -4.61 10.15 -0.43
CA LYS A 61 -3.42 9.82 -1.22
C LYS A 61 -3.61 8.44 -1.84
N ARG A 62 -3.71 8.39 -3.17
CA ARG A 62 -3.77 7.13 -3.90
C ARG A 62 -2.52 6.29 -3.63
N PHE A 63 -2.66 4.97 -3.74
CA PHE A 63 -1.54 4.05 -3.58
C PHE A 63 -0.43 4.40 -4.58
N GLN A 64 0.81 4.48 -4.09
CA GLN A 64 1.96 4.90 -4.89
C GLN A 64 2.27 3.91 -6.02
N GLN A 65 2.76 4.41 -7.16
CA GLN A 65 3.24 3.56 -8.24
C GLN A 65 4.48 2.77 -7.80
N GLY A 66 4.53 1.49 -8.19
CA GLY A 66 5.59 0.56 -7.81
C GLY A 66 5.03 -0.73 -7.20
N TYR A 67 5.92 -1.59 -6.74
CA TYR A 67 5.57 -2.81 -6.02
C TYR A 67 5.99 -2.68 -4.57
N PHE A 68 5.08 -3.03 -3.68
CA PHE A 68 5.30 -3.04 -2.24
C PHE A 68 4.94 -4.38 -1.64
N ILE A 69 5.60 -4.68 -0.53
CA ILE A 69 5.31 -5.82 0.34
C ILE A 69 4.78 -5.25 1.65
N CYS A 70 3.72 -5.87 2.16
CA CYS A 70 3.15 -5.59 3.47
C CYS A 70 3.44 -6.77 4.40
N ASP A 71 3.89 -6.51 5.61
CA ASP A 71 4.16 -7.55 6.61
C ASP A 71 2.91 -8.40 6.91
N GLY A 72 1.74 -7.78 7.00
CA GLY A 72 0.46 -8.46 7.24
C GLY A 72 -0.06 -9.32 6.08
N VAL A 73 0.68 -9.49 4.99
CA VAL A 73 0.25 -10.26 3.81
C VAL A 73 1.25 -11.37 3.47
N GLY A 74 0.74 -12.59 3.38
CA GLY A 74 1.51 -13.76 2.98
C GLY A 74 2.51 -14.20 4.04
N ASN A 75 3.67 -14.69 3.59
CA ASN A 75 4.73 -15.21 4.46
C ASN A 75 5.93 -14.27 4.63
N TRP A 76 5.82 -13.01 4.20
CA TRP A 76 6.93 -12.06 4.20
C TRP A 76 7.42 -11.75 5.61
N GLU A 77 6.51 -11.41 6.53
CA GLU A 77 6.86 -11.15 7.93
C GLU A 77 7.58 -12.35 8.56
N TYR A 78 7.05 -13.56 8.39
CA TYR A 78 7.66 -14.78 8.92
C TYR A 78 9.11 -14.93 8.43
N ASN A 79 9.35 -14.75 7.13
CA ASN A 79 10.69 -14.87 6.57
C ASN A 79 11.64 -13.78 7.07
N LEU A 80 11.17 -12.53 7.18
CA LEU A 80 11.95 -11.41 7.71
C LEU A 80 12.31 -11.61 9.19
N ASN A 81 11.35 -12.05 10.00
CA ASN A 81 11.58 -12.38 11.41
C ASN A 81 12.56 -13.53 11.56
N ARG A 82 12.42 -14.57 10.74
CA ARG A 82 13.33 -15.72 10.72
C ARG A 82 14.77 -15.31 10.37
N LEU A 83 14.95 -14.47 9.35
CA LEU A 83 16.28 -13.91 9.01
C LEU A 83 16.86 -13.10 10.17
N SER A 84 16.04 -12.26 10.80
CA SER A 84 16.46 -11.44 11.95
C SER A 84 16.94 -12.31 13.12
N LEU A 85 16.24 -13.41 13.42
CA LEU A 85 16.64 -14.36 14.46
C LEU A 85 17.95 -15.07 14.12
N TYR A 86 18.15 -15.46 12.86
CA TYR A 86 19.41 -16.06 12.42
C TYR A 86 20.57 -15.07 12.55
N LEU A 87 20.37 -13.82 12.17
CA LEU A 87 21.38 -12.76 12.29
C LEU A 87 21.78 -12.50 13.75
N VAL A 88 20.81 -12.42 14.66
CA VAL A 88 21.09 -12.28 16.10
C VAL A 88 21.93 -13.44 16.60
N ARG A 89 21.66 -14.67 16.15
CA ARG A 89 22.46 -15.85 16.54
C ARG A 89 23.86 -15.82 15.96
N LEU A 90 24.02 -15.43 14.70
CA LEU A 90 25.34 -15.29 14.06
C LEU A 90 26.19 -14.22 14.77
N ASN A 91 25.58 -13.10 15.18
CA ASN A 91 26.28 -12.01 15.87
C ASN A 91 26.59 -12.30 17.35
N ARG A 92 25.75 -13.10 18.02
CA ARG A 92 25.94 -13.46 19.43
C ARG A 92 26.92 -14.61 19.64
N SER A 93 27.54 -15.14 18.60
CA SER A 93 28.56 -16.16 18.72
C SER A 93 29.93 -15.49 18.89
N PRO A 94 30.42 -15.25 20.13
CA PRO A 94 31.84 -15.02 20.30
C PRO A 94 32.52 -16.29 19.79
N SER A 95 33.56 -16.09 18.99
CA SER A 95 34.34 -17.04 18.19
C SER A 95 34.87 -18.32 18.87
N CYS A 96 34.38 -18.72 20.04
CA CYS A 96 34.93 -19.80 20.86
C CYS A 96 33.93 -20.87 21.37
N GLN A 97 32.62 -20.84 21.07
CA GLN A 97 31.69 -21.83 21.69
C GLN A 97 30.66 -22.52 20.80
N LEU A 98 30.41 -22.06 19.57
CA LEU A 98 29.59 -22.84 18.63
C LEU A 98 30.50 -23.77 17.83
N SER A 99 30.10 -25.04 17.74
CA SER A 99 30.74 -25.97 16.81
C SER A 99 30.68 -25.37 15.40
N ALA A 100 31.79 -25.44 14.65
CA ALA A 100 31.83 -25.00 13.25
C ALA A 100 30.66 -25.55 12.43
N SER A 101 30.22 -26.79 12.74
CA SER A 101 29.06 -27.43 12.10
C SER A 101 27.73 -26.69 12.31
N PHE A 102 27.51 -26.08 13.48
CA PHE A 102 26.28 -25.36 13.82
C PHE A 102 26.22 -23.99 13.15
N GLU A 103 27.34 -23.29 13.09
CA GLU A 103 27.44 -22.02 12.37
C GLU A 103 27.18 -22.21 10.87
N THR A 104 27.77 -23.25 10.26
CA THR A 104 27.52 -23.59 8.85
C THR A 104 26.06 -23.96 8.59
N ALA A 105 25.35 -24.54 9.58
CA ALA A 105 23.93 -24.85 9.45
C ALA A 105 23.06 -23.58 9.41
N ILE A 106 23.34 -22.62 10.30
CA ILE A 106 22.61 -21.33 10.32
C ILE A 106 22.88 -20.55 9.03
N GLU A 107 24.13 -20.46 8.59
CA GLU A 107 24.47 -19.78 7.33
C GLU A 107 23.74 -20.39 6.14
N ARG A 108 23.68 -21.72 6.07
CA ARG A 108 22.94 -22.44 5.03
C ARG A 108 21.45 -22.14 5.09
N ASP A 109 20.86 -22.07 6.28
CA ASP A 109 19.46 -21.73 6.46
C ASP A 109 19.14 -20.28 6.07
N VAL A 110 20.04 -19.34 6.38
CA VAL A 110 19.93 -17.95 5.91
C VAL A 110 19.97 -17.91 4.39
N LEU A 111 20.96 -18.55 3.76
CA LEU A 111 21.08 -18.57 2.30
C LEU A 111 19.88 -19.24 1.61
N ARG A 112 19.31 -20.30 2.21
CA ARG A 112 18.07 -20.93 1.73
C ARG A 112 16.88 -19.98 1.82
N THR A 113 16.75 -19.27 2.93
CA THR A 113 15.65 -18.30 3.14
C THR A 113 15.78 -17.14 2.16
N VAL A 114 16.98 -16.59 1.99
CA VAL A 114 17.30 -15.58 0.98
C VAL A 114 16.93 -16.04 -0.43
N HIS A 115 17.33 -17.25 -0.82
CA HIS A 115 17.00 -17.81 -2.13
C HIS A 115 15.48 -17.94 -2.33
N SER A 116 14.77 -18.44 -1.31
CA SER A 116 13.31 -18.55 -1.34
C SER A 116 12.63 -17.20 -1.50
N MET A 117 13.10 -16.17 -0.81
CA MET A 117 12.55 -14.82 -0.91
C MET A 117 12.80 -14.22 -2.30
N LEU A 118 14.01 -14.36 -2.85
CA LEU A 118 14.30 -13.92 -4.22
C LEU A 118 13.40 -14.62 -5.26
N GLY A 119 13.15 -15.92 -5.09
CA GLY A 119 12.20 -16.64 -5.94
C GLY A 119 10.75 -16.18 -5.79
N ALA A 120 10.34 -15.75 -4.58
CA ALA A 120 9.04 -15.12 -4.37
C ALA A 120 8.95 -13.76 -5.06
N ILE A 121 10.04 -12.97 -5.06
CA ILE A 121 10.14 -11.69 -5.78
C ILE A 121 9.98 -11.90 -7.28
N GLU A 122 10.74 -12.83 -7.86
CA GLU A 122 10.68 -13.14 -9.29
C GLU A 122 9.27 -13.54 -9.74
N LYS A 123 8.56 -14.30 -8.90
CA LYS A 123 7.18 -14.75 -9.14
C LYS A 123 6.12 -13.73 -8.74
N LYS A 124 6.51 -12.56 -8.22
CA LYS A 124 5.62 -11.52 -7.68
C LYS A 124 4.62 -12.01 -6.63
N VAL A 125 5.04 -12.97 -5.79
CA VAL A 125 4.18 -13.57 -4.77
C VAL A 125 3.92 -12.57 -3.64
N ASP A 126 2.65 -12.36 -3.33
CA ASP A 126 2.19 -11.47 -2.25
C ASP A 126 2.70 -10.02 -2.37
N MET A 127 3.02 -9.59 -3.59
CA MET A 127 3.38 -8.20 -3.89
C MET A 127 2.13 -7.41 -4.27
N MET A 128 2.09 -6.16 -3.82
CA MET A 128 1.01 -5.23 -4.12
C MET A 128 1.52 -4.11 -5.01
N ASP A 129 1.03 -4.09 -6.24
CA ASP A 129 0.94 -2.84 -7.00
C ASP A 129 -0.38 -2.13 -6.67
N GLN A 130 -0.60 -0.98 -7.30
CA GLN A 130 -1.79 -0.16 -7.08
C GLN A 130 -3.09 -0.94 -7.34
N PHE A 131 -3.14 -1.73 -8.42
CA PHE A 131 -4.33 -2.48 -8.80
C PHE A 131 -4.62 -3.64 -7.85
N ALA A 132 -3.59 -4.42 -7.49
CA ALA A 132 -3.69 -5.50 -6.53
C ALA A 132 -4.10 -4.98 -5.15
N PHE A 133 -3.57 -3.82 -4.73
CA PHE A 133 -3.98 -3.16 -3.49
C PHE A 133 -5.46 -2.75 -3.53
N GLU A 134 -5.88 -1.99 -4.54
CA GLU A 134 -7.26 -1.52 -4.69
C GLU A 134 -8.24 -2.69 -4.75
N THR A 135 -7.89 -3.74 -5.50
CA THR A 135 -8.70 -4.97 -5.60
C THR A 135 -8.80 -5.71 -4.27
N ARG A 136 -7.68 -5.89 -3.56
CA ARG A 136 -7.62 -6.64 -2.29
C ARG A 136 -8.48 -5.99 -1.20
N TYR A 137 -8.45 -4.67 -1.11
CA TYR A 137 -9.19 -3.93 -0.08
C TYR A 137 -10.54 -3.40 -0.57
N GLY A 138 -10.90 -3.71 -1.82
CA GLY A 138 -12.13 -3.27 -2.46
C GLY A 138 -12.23 -1.75 -2.62
N LEU A 139 -11.11 -1.02 -2.66
CA LEU A 139 -11.08 0.43 -2.63
C LEU A 139 -11.28 1.05 -4.02
N VAL A 140 -12.11 2.09 -4.09
CA VAL A 140 -12.41 2.81 -5.34
C VAL A 140 -11.86 4.23 -5.25
N TRP A 141 -10.89 4.54 -6.11
CA TRP A 141 -10.32 5.88 -6.21
C TRP A 141 -11.13 6.72 -7.19
N GLU A 142 -11.89 7.67 -6.67
CA GLU A 142 -12.61 8.63 -7.51
C GLU A 142 -11.93 9.98 -7.47
N ALA A 143 -11.83 10.59 -8.64
CA ALA A 143 -11.74 12.03 -8.68
C ALA A 143 -13.05 12.50 -8.09
N THR A 144 -13.05 12.89 -6.80
CA THR A 144 -14.13 13.63 -6.16
C THR A 144 -14.73 14.50 -7.24
N ALA A 145 -15.88 14.08 -7.77
CA ALA A 145 -16.63 14.96 -8.63
C ALA A 145 -16.65 16.24 -7.81
N ALA A 146 -16.20 17.35 -8.39
CA ALA A 146 -16.58 18.64 -7.86
C ALA A 146 -18.03 18.44 -7.47
N LYS A 147 -18.36 18.61 -6.17
CA LYS A 147 -19.75 18.57 -5.74
C LYS A 147 -20.48 19.24 -6.88
N GLU A 148 -21.48 18.56 -7.47
CA GLU A 148 -22.46 19.31 -8.20
C GLU A 148 -22.89 20.36 -7.18
N ASP A 149 -22.26 21.53 -7.26
CA ASP A 149 -22.72 22.76 -6.67
C ASP A 149 -24.02 22.83 -7.39
N ASP A 150 -25.05 22.32 -6.69
CA ASP A 150 -26.42 22.29 -7.12
C ASP A 150 -26.65 23.69 -7.61
N HIS A 151 -26.53 23.84 -8.93
CA HIS A 151 -26.20 25.14 -9.49
C HIS A 151 -27.48 25.88 -9.32
N ASP A 152 -27.55 26.69 -8.27
CA ASP A 152 -28.78 27.36 -7.87
C ASP A 152 -29.07 28.36 -8.99
N VAL A 153 -29.79 27.87 -10.01
CA VAL A 153 -30.15 28.61 -11.20
C VAL A 153 -30.85 29.89 -10.76
N MET A 154 -31.54 29.87 -9.61
CA MET A 154 -32.21 31.01 -8.99
C MET A 154 -31.25 32.12 -8.54
N LYS A 155 -30.00 31.81 -8.19
CA LYS A 155 -28.99 32.79 -7.78
C LYS A 155 -27.91 33.06 -8.82
N CYS A 156 -27.85 32.29 -9.90
CA CYS A 156 -26.85 32.50 -10.93
C CYS A 156 -27.11 33.80 -11.72
N PRO A 157 -26.13 34.73 -11.82
CA PRO A 157 -26.24 35.93 -12.65
C PRO A 157 -26.05 35.66 -14.16
N ASN A 158 -25.81 34.41 -14.57
CA ASN A 158 -25.62 34.04 -15.96
C ASN A 158 -26.94 34.17 -16.74
N ILE A 159 -26.90 34.86 -17.89
CA ILE A 159 -28.05 35.12 -18.74
C ILE A 159 -28.75 33.84 -19.22
N PHE A 160 -28.01 32.75 -19.42
CA PHE A 160 -28.58 31.46 -19.83
C PHE A 160 -29.46 30.84 -18.72
N CYS A 161 -29.10 31.05 -17.44
CA CYS A 161 -29.91 30.62 -16.30
C CYS A 161 -31.19 31.45 -16.16
N TYR A 162 -31.14 32.74 -16.50
CA TYR A 162 -32.31 33.62 -16.52
C TYR A 162 -33.35 33.17 -17.57
N CYS A 163 -32.90 32.76 -18.76
CA CYS A 163 -33.78 32.21 -19.78
C CYS A 163 -34.50 30.95 -19.31
N TYR A 164 -33.81 30.07 -18.56
CA TYR A 164 -34.41 28.86 -17.99
C TYR A 164 -35.50 29.19 -16.96
N LYS A 165 -35.28 30.18 -16.08
CA LYS A 165 -36.30 30.63 -15.11
C LYS A 165 -37.59 31.05 -15.82
N ASN A 166 -37.46 31.86 -16.86
CA ASN A 166 -38.62 32.37 -17.59
C ASN A 166 -39.37 31.24 -18.32
N ALA A 167 -38.66 30.26 -18.87
CA ALA A 167 -39.28 29.10 -19.50
C ALA A 167 -40.07 28.25 -18.50
N VAL A 168 -39.50 27.96 -17.32
CA VAL A 168 -40.16 27.16 -16.27
C VAL A 168 -41.40 27.88 -15.72
N VAL A 169 -41.32 29.18 -15.48
CA VAL A 169 -42.48 30.00 -15.05
C VAL A 169 -43.57 30.04 -16.12
N TYR A 170 -43.20 30.16 -17.40
CA TYR A 170 -44.16 30.17 -18.50
C TYR A 170 -44.88 28.83 -18.67
N ILE A 171 -44.15 27.72 -18.58
CA ILE A 171 -44.72 26.37 -18.67
C ILE A 171 -45.65 26.10 -17.48
N SER A 172 -45.27 26.48 -16.26
CA SER A 172 -46.12 26.30 -15.07
C SER A 172 -47.38 27.18 -15.11
N LEU A 173 -47.32 28.40 -15.67
CA LEU A 173 -48.50 29.23 -15.93
C LEU A 173 -49.43 28.62 -16.98
N LEU A 174 -48.88 27.98 -18.02
CA LEU A 174 -49.67 27.30 -19.05
C LEU A 174 -50.33 26.02 -18.52
N LEU A 175 -49.63 25.27 -17.66
CA LEU A 175 -50.16 24.04 -17.07
C LEU A 175 -51.15 24.30 -15.93
N GLY A 176 -50.93 25.34 -15.12
CA GLY A 176 -51.82 25.74 -14.02
C GLY A 176 -53.18 26.30 -14.49
N LYS A 177 -53.29 26.75 -15.74
CA LYS A 177 -54.56 27.22 -16.31
C LYS A 177 -55.51 26.09 -16.73
N LYS A 178 -55.10 24.82 -16.74
CA LYS A 178 -55.97 23.69 -17.11
C LYS A 178 -56.89 23.19 -15.99
N ASN A 179 -56.72 23.62 -14.74
CA ASN A 179 -57.46 23.06 -13.59
C ASN A 179 -58.57 23.97 -13.02
N LYS A 180 -59.11 24.92 -13.79
CA LYS A 180 -60.20 25.82 -13.35
C LYS A 180 -61.48 25.77 -14.21
N ALA A 181 -61.76 24.62 -14.82
CA ALA A 181 -63.04 24.37 -15.47
C ALA A 181 -63.56 22.98 -15.09
N MET A 182 -64.14 22.89 -13.90
CA MET A 182 -65.15 21.89 -13.55
C MET A 182 -66.10 22.50 -12.53
#